data_AF-A0A5E4IL59-F1
#
_entry.id   AF-A0A5E4IL59-F1
#
_cell.length_a   1.000
_cell.length_b   1.000
_cell.length_c   1.000
_cell.angle_alpha   90.00
_cell.angle_beta   90.00
_cell.angle_gamma   90.00
#
_symmetry.space_group_name_H-M   'P 1'
#
loop_
_entity.id
_entity.type
_entity.pdbx_description
1 polymer ?
#
loop_
_entity_poly.entity_id
_entity_poly.type
_entity_poly.pdbx_seq_one_letter_code
_entity_poly.pdbx_strand_id
1 'polypeptide(L)'
;MKIIHVSCIILSVLTLLNFGIIGSLSADQTTSCPKGMTLCNGTHCADLKSDESACGLCGKVCPPGLSCFNGTCGCLQGEMLCGGRCVDTSFDINNCGKCGNSCPGEQFCSDGGCGCTAGNLLCNGTCIDENIDDNNCGKCGNVCPSDSGCRSGACIPYVETNSNNGYA
;
A
#
# COMPACT_ATOMS: atom_id res chain seq x y z
N MET A 1 84.06 16.05 -24.55
CA MET A 1 82.80 16.19 -23.78
C MET A 1 81.62 16.20 -24.74
N LYS A 2 81.16 15.03 -25.21
CA LYS A 2 80.01 14.88 -26.13
C LYS A 2 79.45 13.45 -26.02
N ILE A 3 79.24 12.99 -24.78
CA ILE A 3 78.62 11.68 -24.47
C ILE A 3 77.22 11.88 -23.85
N ILE A 4 76.81 13.13 -23.57
CA ILE A 4 75.59 13.45 -22.81
C ILE A 4 74.34 13.57 -23.73
N HIS A 5 74.49 13.61 -25.06
CA HIS A 5 73.35 13.79 -25.99
C HIS A 5 72.74 12.49 -26.53
N VAL A 6 73.42 11.34 -26.43
CA VAL A 6 72.89 10.07 -26.99
C VAL A 6 71.98 9.34 -26.00
N SER A 7 72.22 9.47 -24.69
CA SER A 7 71.40 8.82 -23.66
C SER A 7 70.02 9.45 -23.46
N CYS A 8 69.81 10.70 -23.89
CA CYS A 8 68.53 11.40 -23.75
C CYS A 8 67.52 11.01 -24.85
N ILE A 9 68.02 10.71 -26.06
CA ILE A 9 67.17 10.31 -27.19
C ILE A 9 66.67 8.86 -26.99
N ILE A 10 67.50 7.96 -26.48
CA ILE A 10 67.11 6.56 -26.22
C ILE A 10 66.05 6.45 -25.12
N LEU A 11 66.09 7.32 -24.08
CA LEU A 11 65.06 7.36 -23.04
C LEU A 11 63.70 7.88 -23.55
N SER A 12 63.70 8.75 -24.57
CA SER A 12 62.48 9.33 -25.14
C SER A 12 61.74 8.41 -26.13
N VAL A 13 62.43 7.44 -26.74
CA VAL A 13 61.83 6.48 -27.67
C VAL A 13 61.29 5.24 -26.93
N LEU A 14 61.89 4.86 -25.79
CA LEU A 14 61.43 3.73 -24.98
C LEU A 14 60.09 4.00 -24.26
N THR A 15 59.77 5.27 -23.99
CA THR A 15 58.45 5.65 -23.44
C THR A 15 57.38 5.65 -24.53
N LEU A 16 57.69 6.03 -25.78
CA LEU A 16 56.73 6.04 -26.88
C LEU A 16 56.32 4.64 -27.39
N LEU A 17 57.13 3.60 -27.15
CA LEU A 17 56.76 2.21 -27.45
C LEU A 17 55.88 1.57 -26.36
N ASN A 18 55.71 2.20 -25.19
CA ASN A 18 54.83 1.74 -24.11
C ASN A 18 53.55 2.58 -23.93
N PHE A 19 53.38 3.67 -24.69
CA PHE A 19 52.10 4.40 -24.75
C PHE A 19 51.15 3.91 -25.85
N GLY A 20 51.51 2.82 -26.54
CA GLY A 20 50.77 2.25 -27.67
C GLY A 20 49.61 1.31 -27.34
N ILE A 21 49.20 1.16 -26.08
CA ILE A 21 47.92 0.50 -25.73
C ILE A 21 47.40 0.97 -24.35
N ILE A 22 47.23 2.29 -24.19
CA ILE A 22 45.99 2.77 -23.54
C ILE A 22 44.94 2.96 -24.63
N GLY A 23 44.72 1.89 -25.40
CA GLY A 23 43.35 1.60 -25.78
C GLY A 23 42.66 1.41 -24.44
N SER A 24 41.94 2.42 -24.00
CA SER A 24 40.89 2.23 -23.03
C SER A 24 40.01 1.14 -23.62
N LEU A 25 40.30 -0.11 -23.24
CA LEU A 25 39.28 -1.11 -22.99
C LEU A 25 38.47 -0.57 -21.80
N SER A 26 37.86 0.59 -22.02
CA SER A 26 36.54 0.88 -21.52
C SER A 26 35.76 -0.37 -21.88
N ALA A 27 35.53 -1.18 -20.85
CA ALA A 27 34.60 -2.27 -20.91
C ALA A 27 33.39 -1.73 -21.65
N ASP A 28 33.19 -2.25 -22.84
CA ASP A 28 31.90 -2.39 -23.46
C ASP A 28 30.99 -1.17 -23.30
N GLN A 29 31.24 -0.09 -24.04
CA GLN A 29 30.15 0.82 -24.43
C GLN A 29 29.29 0.12 -25.49
N THR A 30 28.87 -1.12 -25.22
CA THR A 30 27.67 -1.62 -25.85
C THR A 30 26.56 -0.69 -25.38
N THR A 31 25.88 -0.09 -26.35
CA THR A 31 24.53 0.46 -26.24
C THR A 31 23.57 -0.69 -25.88
N SER A 32 23.79 -1.36 -24.76
CA SER A 32 23.01 -2.48 -24.30
C SER A 32 22.70 -2.29 -22.83
N CYS A 33 21.46 -2.61 -22.49
CA CYS A 33 21.00 -2.51 -21.12
C CYS A 33 21.29 -3.78 -20.34
N PRO A 34 21.37 -3.71 -19.00
CA PRO A 34 21.37 -4.88 -18.16
C PRO A 34 20.22 -5.83 -18.53
N LYS A 35 20.44 -7.14 -18.33
CA LYS A 35 19.44 -8.16 -18.65
C LYS A 35 18.08 -7.81 -18.06
N GLY A 36 17.04 -7.82 -18.91
CA GLY A 36 15.67 -7.54 -18.51
C GLY A 36 15.24 -6.07 -18.63
N MET A 37 16.17 -5.16 -18.92
CA MET A 37 15.87 -3.76 -19.20
C MET A 37 15.86 -3.47 -20.71
N THR A 38 15.17 -2.40 -21.10
CA THR A 38 15.08 -1.95 -22.50
C THR A 38 15.79 -0.61 -22.68
N LEU A 39 16.56 -0.49 -23.77
CA LEU A 39 17.21 0.77 -24.13
C LEU A 39 16.18 1.73 -24.72
N CYS A 40 15.88 2.79 -23.98
CA CYS A 40 15.02 3.88 -24.36
C CYS A 40 15.84 5.06 -24.88
N ASN A 41 15.39 5.62 -26.02
CA ASN A 41 16.03 6.77 -26.69
C ASN A 41 17.53 6.60 -26.96
N GLY A 42 18.04 5.37 -26.99
CA GLY A 42 19.45 5.07 -27.26
C GLY A 42 20.43 5.38 -26.12
N THR A 43 19.97 5.94 -24.99
CA THR A 43 20.86 6.45 -23.94
C THR A 43 20.46 6.05 -22.52
N HIS A 44 19.23 5.55 -22.32
CA HIS A 44 18.69 5.25 -20.99
C HIS A 44 18.13 3.84 -20.95
N CYS A 45 18.37 3.11 -19.86
CA CYS A 45 17.80 1.78 -19.66
C CYS A 45 16.60 1.84 -18.71
N ALA A 46 15.45 1.38 -19.17
CA ALA A 46 14.23 1.33 -18.36
C ALA A 46 13.76 -0.11 -18.17
N ASP A 47 13.23 -0.43 -16.99
CA ASP A 47 12.45 -1.66 -16.79
C ASP A 47 11.00 -1.38 -17.20
N LEU A 48 10.60 -1.90 -18.36
CA LEU A 48 9.25 -1.68 -18.87
C LEU A 48 8.16 -2.27 -17.97
N LYS A 49 8.50 -3.09 -16.96
CA LYS A 49 7.52 -3.68 -16.04
C LYS A 49 7.22 -2.83 -14.82
N SER A 50 8.12 -1.95 -14.42
CA SER A 50 8.08 -1.25 -13.14
C SER A 50 8.48 0.23 -13.22
N ASP A 51 9.11 0.67 -14.31
CA ASP A 51 9.50 2.06 -14.51
C ASP A 51 8.27 2.93 -14.85
N GLU A 52 7.95 3.85 -13.94
CA GLU A 52 6.83 4.79 -14.06
C GLU A 52 6.95 5.73 -15.27
N SER A 53 8.15 5.90 -15.83
CA SER A 53 8.42 6.72 -17.01
C SER A 53 8.43 5.93 -18.32
N ALA A 54 8.34 4.60 -18.26
CA ALA A 54 8.46 3.71 -19.41
C ALA A 54 7.55 2.47 -19.31
N CYS A 55 6.33 2.62 -18.80
CA CYS A 55 5.47 1.49 -18.46
C CYS A 55 4.93 0.74 -19.69
N GLY A 56 5.50 -0.43 -19.98
CA GLY A 56 5.21 -1.28 -21.13
C GLY A 56 5.88 -0.83 -22.43
N LEU A 57 6.30 0.43 -22.52
CA LEU A 57 7.09 0.98 -23.62
C LEU A 57 7.81 2.27 -23.20
N CYS A 58 8.94 2.57 -23.85
CA CYS A 58 9.73 3.76 -23.58
C CYS A 58 8.91 5.06 -23.67
N GLY A 59 9.01 5.90 -22.64
CA GLY A 59 8.34 7.21 -22.58
C GLY A 59 6.84 7.15 -22.24
N LYS A 60 6.26 5.96 -22.02
CA LYS A 60 4.88 5.84 -21.53
C LYS A 60 4.86 6.06 -20.02
N VAL A 61 4.45 7.27 -19.64
CA VAL A 61 4.20 7.63 -18.25
C VAL A 61 2.79 7.20 -17.85
N CYS A 62 2.63 6.66 -16.64
CA CYS A 62 1.30 6.33 -16.14
C CYS A 62 0.48 7.59 -15.81
N PRO A 63 -0.84 7.57 -16.05
CA PRO A 63 -1.73 8.64 -15.60
C PRO A 63 -1.60 8.89 -14.09
N PRO A 64 -1.84 10.12 -13.61
CA PRO A 64 -1.79 10.43 -12.19
C PRO A 64 -2.65 9.46 -11.36
N GLY A 65 -2.07 8.92 -10.29
CA GLY A 65 -2.75 7.98 -9.40
C GLY A 65 -2.72 6.51 -9.84
N LEU A 66 -2.04 6.20 -10.95
CA LEU A 66 -1.72 4.82 -11.36
C LEU A 66 -0.21 4.58 -11.24
N SER A 67 0.15 3.32 -11.02
CA SER A 67 1.52 2.84 -10.99
C SER A 67 1.80 1.87 -12.13
N CYS A 68 3.07 1.72 -12.48
CA CYS A 68 3.50 0.72 -13.43
C CYS A 68 3.60 -0.66 -12.77
N PHE A 69 2.71 -1.57 -13.15
CA PHE A 69 2.74 -2.94 -12.67
C PHE A 69 2.66 -3.92 -13.85
N ASN A 70 3.67 -4.77 -13.99
CA ASN A 70 3.80 -5.72 -15.10
C ASN A 70 3.66 -5.07 -16.49
N GLY A 71 4.13 -3.82 -16.62
CA GLY A 71 4.13 -3.06 -17.88
C GLY A 71 2.78 -2.51 -18.28
N THR A 72 1.82 -2.52 -17.35
CA THR A 72 0.52 -1.88 -17.52
C THR A 72 0.34 -0.84 -16.41
N CYS A 73 -0.17 0.33 -16.79
CA CYS A 73 -0.57 1.33 -15.80
C CYS A 73 -1.85 0.87 -15.13
N GLY A 74 -1.83 0.74 -13.82
CA GLY A 74 -2.94 0.25 -13.05
C GLY A 74 -2.76 0.53 -11.57
N CYS A 75 -3.60 -0.10 -10.77
CA CYS A 75 -3.50 -0.03 -9.32
C CYS A 75 -2.51 -1.03 -8.78
N LEU A 76 -1.98 -0.74 -7.59
CA LEU A 76 -1.15 -1.69 -6.88
C LEU A 76 -1.98 -2.92 -6.50
N GLN A 77 -1.29 -4.00 -6.15
CA GLN A 77 -1.96 -5.21 -5.70
C GLN A 77 -2.82 -4.90 -4.45
N GLY A 78 -4.08 -5.31 -4.48
CA GLY A 78 -5.05 -5.09 -3.40
C GLY A 78 -5.95 -3.86 -3.62
N GLU A 79 -5.66 -3.02 -4.60
CA GLU A 79 -6.46 -1.83 -4.91
C GLU A 79 -7.31 -2.02 -6.18
N MET A 80 -8.45 -1.32 -6.23
CA MET A 80 -9.34 -1.27 -7.38
C MET A 80 -9.32 0.12 -8.01
N LEU A 81 -9.37 0.18 -9.35
CA LEU A 81 -9.50 1.42 -10.07
C LEU A 81 -10.94 1.96 -9.99
N CYS A 82 -11.16 2.98 -9.18
CA CYS A 82 -12.44 3.64 -8.99
C CYS A 82 -12.37 5.10 -9.44
N GLY A 83 -13.13 5.45 -10.49
CA GLY A 83 -13.21 6.83 -10.98
C GLY A 83 -11.86 7.44 -11.39
N GLY A 84 -10.92 6.63 -11.86
CA GLY A 84 -9.57 7.08 -12.26
C GLY A 84 -8.55 7.15 -11.12
N ARG A 85 -8.89 6.69 -9.92
CA ARG A 85 -7.97 6.59 -8.77
C ARG A 85 -7.96 5.18 -8.22
N CYS A 86 -6.82 4.76 -7.68
CA CYS A 86 -6.72 3.51 -6.97
C CYS A 86 -7.28 3.65 -5.56
N VAL A 87 -8.11 2.69 -5.19
CA VAL A 87 -8.83 2.66 -3.91
C VAL A 87 -8.69 1.27 -3.31
N ASP A 88 -8.31 1.23 -2.04
CA ASP A 88 -8.39 0.02 -1.24
C ASP A 88 -9.85 -0.24 -0.83
N THR A 89 -10.52 -1.09 -1.59
CA THR A 89 -11.92 -1.45 -1.34
C THR A 89 -12.10 -2.31 -0.08
N SER A 90 -11.02 -2.78 0.55
CA SER A 90 -11.13 -3.58 1.77
C SER A 90 -11.39 -2.72 3.02
N PHE A 91 -11.05 -1.43 2.98
CA PHE A 91 -11.19 -0.51 4.12
C PHE A 91 -11.80 0.85 3.78
N ASP A 92 -11.94 1.23 2.51
CA ASP A 92 -12.60 2.49 2.14
C ASP A 92 -14.12 2.41 2.36
N ILE A 93 -14.61 3.17 3.33
CA ILE A 93 -16.03 3.27 3.68
C ILE A 93 -16.92 3.69 2.51
N ASN A 94 -16.42 4.42 1.52
CA ASN A 94 -17.18 4.88 0.36
C ASN A 94 -17.12 3.90 -0.82
N ASN A 95 -16.23 2.90 -0.78
CA ASN A 95 -15.94 1.97 -1.86
C ASN A 95 -15.79 0.52 -1.36
N CYS A 96 -16.58 0.14 -0.34
CA CYS A 96 -16.38 -1.10 0.38
C CYS A 96 -16.72 -2.33 -0.48
N GLY A 97 -15.74 -3.17 -0.75
CA GLY A 97 -15.82 -4.36 -1.62
C GLY A 97 -15.93 -4.06 -3.12
N LYS A 98 -16.36 -2.86 -3.51
CA LYS A 98 -16.44 -2.38 -4.91
C LYS A 98 -16.56 -0.86 -4.97
N CYS A 99 -16.20 -0.28 -6.11
CA CYS A 99 -16.35 1.15 -6.36
C CYS A 99 -17.77 1.66 -6.12
N GLY A 100 -17.89 2.78 -5.40
CA GLY A 100 -19.16 3.46 -5.10
C GLY A 100 -20.07 2.75 -4.10
N ASN A 101 -19.64 1.65 -3.49
CA ASN A 101 -20.40 0.98 -2.44
C ASN A 101 -20.10 1.60 -1.08
N SER A 102 -20.85 2.64 -0.72
CA SER A 102 -20.70 3.28 0.57
C SER A 102 -21.41 2.50 1.68
N CYS A 103 -20.74 2.31 2.82
CA CYS A 103 -21.36 1.67 3.97
C CYS A 103 -22.44 2.57 4.59
N PRO A 104 -23.65 2.03 4.84
CA PRO A 104 -24.74 2.83 5.37
C PRO A 104 -24.66 2.98 6.89
N GLY A 105 -25.19 4.09 7.41
CA GLY A 105 -25.27 4.33 8.85
C GLY A 105 -23.90 4.45 9.53
N GLU A 106 -23.78 3.85 10.71
CA GLU A 106 -22.54 3.86 11.53
C GLU A 106 -21.65 2.63 11.26
N GLN A 107 -21.80 2.01 10.09
CA GLN A 107 -21.01 0.86 9.70
C GLN A 107 -19.62 1.29 9.20
N PHE A 108 -18.69 0.35 9.30
CA PHE A 108 -17.32 0.47 8.83
C PHE A 108 -17.09 -0.53 7.70
N CYS A 109 -16.13 -0.22 6.83
CA CYS A 109 -15.65 -1.19 5.86
C CYS A 109 -14.54 -2.03 6.48
N SER A 110 -14.73 -3.35 6.53
CA SER A 110 -13.72 -4.31 6.97
C SER A 110 -13.71 -5.49 6.01
N ASP A 111 -12.54 -5.78 5.45
CA ASP A 111 -12.33 -6.88 4.49
C ASP A 111 -13.33 -6.85 3.31
N GLY A 112 -13.72 -5.64 2.89
CA GLY A 112 -14.67 -5.41 1.80
C GLY A 112 -16.14 -5.62 2.16
N GLY A 113 -16.45 -5.87 3.43
CA GLY A 113 -17.81 -5.93 3.95
C GLY A 113 -18.15 -4.71 4.81
N CYS A 114 -19.35 -4.18 4.64
CA CYS A 114 -19.91 -3.19 5.56
C CYS A 114 -20.44 -3.91 6.80
N GLY A 115 -20.03 -3.46 7.98
CA GLY A 115 -20.45 -4.05 9.24
C GLY A 115 -20.09 -3.20 10.45
N CYS A 116 -20.40 -3.71 11.62
CA CYS A 116 -20.05 -3.05 12.87
C CYS A 116 -18.62 -3.37 13.29
N THR A 117 -18.03 -2.50 14.11
CA THR A 117 -16.79 -2.82 14.81
C THR A 117 -16.97 -4.06 15.68
N ALA A 118 -15.87 -4.78 15.93
CA ALA A 118 -15.89 -5.93 16.84
C ALA A 118 -16.56 -5.58 18.18
N GLY A 119 -17.43 -6.47 18.65
CA GLY A 119 -18.20 -6.29 19.89
C GLY A 119 -19.59 -5.67 19.69
N ASN A 120 -19.90 -5.12 18.52
CA ASN A 120 -21.21 -4.54 18.23
C ASN A 120 -22.02 -5.43 17.28
N LEU A 121 -23.32 -5.53 17.52
CA LEU A 121 -24.28 -6.19 16.64
C LEU A 121 -24.94 -5.18 15.70
N LEU A 122 -25.10 -5.55 14.43
CA LEU A 122 -25.84 -4.72 13.47
C LEU A 122 -27.35 -4.91 13.67
N CYS A 123 -28.02 -3.93 14.27
CA CYS A 123 -29.45 -3.92 14.54
C CYS A 123 -30.14 -2.84 13.70
N ASN A 124 -30.96 -3.26 12.72
CA ASN A 124 -31.71 -2.35 11.83
C ASN A 124 -30.87 -1.24 11.17
N GLY A 125 -29.59 -1.55 10.87
CA GLY A 125 -28.67 -0.60 10.23
C GLY A 125 -27.81 0.22 11.20
N THR A 126 -28.03 0.09 12.52
CA THR A 126 -27.24 0.74 13.57
C THR A 126 -26.39 -0.28 14.31
N CYS A 127 -25.18 0.11 14.69
CA CYS A 127 -24.29 -0.73 15.48
C CYS A 127 -24.58 -0.55 16.96
N ILE A 128 -24.91 -1.65 17.64
CA ILE A 128 -25.36 -1.65 19.03
C ILE A 128 -24.47 -2.57 19.86
N ASP A 129 -24.05 -2.09 21.03
CA ASP A 129 -23.44 -2.95 22.06
C ASP A 129 -24.55 -3.63 22.86
N GLU A 130 -24.88 -4.85 22.46
CA GLU A 130 -25.91 -5.67 23.10
C GLU A 130 -25.55 -6.09 24.54
N ASN A 131 -24.33 -5.81 25.02
CA ASN A 131 -23.93 -6.12 26.38
C ASN A 131 -24.41 -5.10 27.41
N ILE A 132 -24.79 -3.91 26.96
CA ILE A 132 -25.12 -2.77 27.83
C ILE A 132 -26.35 -1.97 27.37
N ASP A 133 -26.89 -2.23 26.18
CA ASP A 133 -28.09 -1.55 25.70
C ASP A 133 -29.37 -2.21 26.25
N ASP A 134 -30.09 -1.48 27.10
CA ASP A 134 -31.36 -1.91 27.70
C ASP A 134 -32.46 -2.21 26.67
N ASN A 135 -32.37 -1.70 25.44
CA ASN A 135 -33.35 -1.95 24.37
C ASN A 135 -32.95 -3.10 23.43
N ASN A 136 -31.73 -3.61 23.54
CA ASN A 136 -31.15 -4.59 22.62
C ASN A 136 -30.31 -5.64 23.36
N CYS A 137 -30.69 -6.00 24.58
CA CYS A 137 -29.84 -6.75 25.48
C CYS A 137 -29.63 -8.21 25.01
N GLY A 138 -28.41 -8.57 24.65
CA GLY A 138 -28.01 -9.89 24.14
C GLY A 138 -28.53 -10.26 22.74
N LYS A 139 -29.38 -9.41 22.13
CA LYS A 139 -29.81 -9.47 20.73
C LYS A 139 -30.63 -8.23 20.37
N CYS A 140 -30.71 -7.90 19.08
CA CYS A 140 -31.54 -6.81 18.59
C CYS A 140 -33.01 -6.90 19.06
N GLY A 141 -33.52 -5.78 19.58
CA GLY A 141 -34.91 -5.61 20.01
C GLY A 141 -35.28 -6.33 21.32
N ASN A 142 -34.32 -6.90 22.04
CA ASN A 142 -34.59 -7.47 23.36
C ASN A 142 -34.56 -6.38 24.43
N VAL A 143 -35.72 -5.77 24.66
CA VAL A 143 -35.89 -4.73 25.68
C VAL A 143 -35.95 -5.36 27.07
N CYS A 144 -35.15 -4.85 28.01
CA CYS A 144 -35.20 -5.27 29.39
C CYS A 144 -36.50 -4.82 30.08
N PRO A 145 -37.10 -5.66 30.95
CA PRO A 145 -38.25 -5.27 31.75
C PRO A 145 -37.98 -4.02 32.58
N SER A 146 -39.05 -3.31 32.95
CA SER A 146 -38.99 -2.26 33.97
C SER A 146 -38.30 -2.79 35.24
N ASP A 147 -37.46 -1.96 35.86
CA ASP A 147 -36.62 -2.29 37.02
C ASP A 147 -35.49 -3.30 36.78
N SER A 148 -35.03 -3.42 35.53
CA SER A 148 -33.83 -4.17 35.17
C SER A 148 -32.98 -3.42 34.15
N GLY A 149 -31.68 -3.74 34.10
CA GLY A 149 -30.74 -3.19 33.12
C GLY A 149 -29.93 -4.27 32.43
N CYS A 150 -29.41 -3.96 31.25
CA CYS A 150 -28.57 -4.86 30.50
C CYS A 150 -27.15 -4.92 31.08
N ARG A 151 -26.70 -6.13 31.39
CA ARG A 151 -25.33 -6.37 31.84
C ARG A 151 -24.82 -7.67 31.25
N SER A 152 -23.75 -7.55 30.45
CA SER A 152 -23.11 -8.70 29.79
C SER A 152 -24.09 -9.53 28.95
N GLY A 153 -25.01 -8.84 28.27
CA GLY A 153 -25.98 -9.45 27.36
C GLY A 153 -27.20 -10.08 28.05
N ALA A 154 -27.38 -9.85 29.35
CA ALA A 154 -28.53 -10.32 30.11
C ALA A 154 -29.23 -9.16 30.85
N CYS A 155 -30.56 -9.19 30.86
CA CYS A 155 -31.33 -8.28 31.69
C CYS A 155 -31.24 -8.72 33.15
N ILE A 156 -30.64 -7.88 34.00
CA ILE A 156 -30.46 -8.14 35.43
C ILE A 156 -31.33 -7.14 36.20
N PRO A 157 -32.17 -7.60 37.14
CA PRO A 157 -32.93 -6.71 38.01
C PRO A 157 -32.02 -5.74 38.75
N TYR A 158 -32.41 -4.48 38.83
CA TYR A 158 -31.80 -3.56 39.77
C TYR A 158 -32.13 -4.07 41.17
N VAL A 159 -31.12 -4.54 41.90
CA VAL A 159 -31.29 -4.73 43.33
C VAL A 159 -31.44 -3.34 43.93
N GLU A 160 -32.64 -2.98 44.37
CA GLU A 160 -32.77 -1.91 45.33
C GLU A 160 -31.94 -2.31 46.54
N THR A 161 -30.73 -1.77 46.66
CA THR A 161 -30.04 -1.73 47.94
C THR A 161 -30.85 -0.78 48.79
N ASN A 162 -31.94 -1.27 49.36
CA ASN A 162 -32.60 -0.60 50.45
C ASN A 162 -31.54 -0.47 51.54
N SER A 163 -30.94 0.71 51.69
CA SER A 163 -29.99 1.05 52.75
C SER A 163 -30.60 0.98 54.16
N ASN A 164 -31.74 0.29 54.33
CA ASN A 164 -32.51 0.22 55.57
C ASN A 164 -32.95 -1.19 55.99
N ASN A 165 -32.57 -2.28 55.31
CA ASN A 165 -32.81 -3.61 55.87
C ASN A 165 -31.64 -4.04 56.74
N GLY A 166 -31.75 -3.65 58.01
CA GLY A 166 -30.91 -4.13 59.10
C GLY A 166 -30.82 -5.64 59.10
N TYR A 167 -29.58 -6.13 59.05
CA TYR A 167 -29.25 -7.44 59.57
C TYR A 167 -29.53 -7.41 61.08
N ALA A 168 -30.67 -7.97 61.46
CA ALA A 168 -30.99 -8.38 62.83
C ALA A 168 -31.02 -9.91 62.86
#